data_AF-W4FE85-F1
#
_entry.id   AF-W4FE85-F1
#
_cell.length_a   1.000
_cell.length_b   1.000
_cell.length_c   1.000
_cell.angle_alpha   90.00
_cell.angle_beta   90.00
_cell.angle_gamma   90.00
#
_symmetry.space_group_name_H-M   'P 1'
#
loop_
_entity.id
_entity.type
_entity.pdbx_description
1 polymer ?
#
loop_
_entity_poly.entity_id
_entity_poly.type
_entity_poly.pdbx_seq_one_letter_code
_entity_poly.pdbx_strand_id
1 'polypeptide(L)'
;MDPLWLALAFVMYIADLLVVLPLVCLICMTARHIASLQPTPPTPFTRQPTATECSICLDMVCDTYCMACPACPQACCVSCLTTHVHNKVADKCRYLGCPSCGTALGAGVLGRVMTASDRVKHDQLAHQSVQRAFKCPRCHAKCVKTTEDYLACTGCRATWCSDCDGRSHYFTFMCKQRAFRRWRVKHDVRQCPQCRCYIEKVDGCHMTCTRCKLQFCWTCHEVYPCRKRCDVPLLVRIVLACLQ
;
A
#
# COMPACT_ATOMS: atom_id res chain seq x y z
N MET A 1 83.96 55.47 24.76
CA MET A 1 82.73 54.66 24.84
C MET A 1 82.80 53.88 26.14
N ASP A 2 81.96 54.23 27.11
CA ASP A 2 82.10 53.69 28.46
C ASP A 2 81.65 52.22 28.52
N PRO A 3 82.53 51.30 28.95
CA PRO A 3 82.22 49.86 29.00
C PRO A 3 81.06 49.55 29.96
N LEU A 4 80.81 50.44 30.93
CA LEU A 4 79.70 50.33 31.88
C LEU A 4 78.33 50.49 31.21
N TRP A 5 78.24 51.33 30.18
CA TRP A 5 76.99 51.57 29.45
C TRP A 5 76.60 50.38 28.57
N LEU A 6 77.60 49.73 27.94
CA LEU A 6 77.40 48.49 27.18
C LEU A 6 77.00 47.33 28.10
N ALA A 7 77.60 47.23 29.29
CA ALA A 7 77.23 46.21 30.27
C ALA A 7 75.79 46.38 30.79
N LEU A 8 75.36 47.62 31.09
CA LEU A 8 73.99 47.90 31.52
C LEU A 8 72.97 47.64 30.40
N ALA A 9 73.28 48.04 29.17
CA ALA A 9 72.43 47.75 28.01
C ALA A 9 72.30 46.24 27.75
N PHE A 10 73.38 45.47 27.92
CA PHE A 10 73.36 44.01 27.78
C PHE A 10 72.55 43.34 28.90
N VAL A 11 72.68 43.79 30.14
CA VAL A 11 71.90 43.27 31.28
C VAL A 11 70.41 43.57 31.11
N MET A 12 70.04 44.77 30.66
CA MET A 12 68.65 45.11 30.36
C MET A 12 68.09 44.26 29.20
N TYR A 13 68.87 44.06 28.14
CA TYR A 13 68.47 43.22 27.01
C TYR A 13 68.27 41.75 27.40
N ILE A 14 69.13 41.21 28.27
CA ILE A 14 68.99 39.84 28.80
C ILE A 14 67.81 39.73 29.76
N ALA A 15 67.55 40.74 30.60
CA ALA A 15 66.38 40.79 31.45
C ALA A 15 65.08 40.82 30.64
N ASP A 16 65.04 41.59 29.55
CA ASP A 16 63.91 41.61 28.61
C ASP A 16 63.74 40.25 27.92
N LEU A 17 64.82 39.59 27.50
CA LEU A 17 64.74 38.23 26.93
C LEU A 17 64.17 37.21 27.94
N LEU A 18 64.63 37.26 29.20
CA LEU A 18 64.20 36.33 30.25
C LEU A 18 62.75 36.51 30.67
N VAL A 19 62.15 37.68 30.47
CA VAL A 19 60.75 37.97 30.81
C VAL A 19 59.83 37.82 29.59
N VAL A 20 60.26 38.26 28.40
CA VAL A 20 59.43 38.27 27.19
C VAL A 20 59.25 36.86 26.61
N LEU A 21 60.30 36.02 26.58
CA LEU A 21 60.20 34.64 26.08
C LEU A 21 59.19 33.76 26.84
N PRO A 22 59.19 33.70 28.20
CA PRO A 22 58.21 32.89 28.92
C PRO A 22 56.79 33.44 28.81
N LEU A 23 56.60 34.77 28.75
CA LEU A 23 55.28 35.37 28.51
C LEU A 23 54.74 35.02 27.12
N VAL A 24 55.56 35.11 26.07
CA VAL A 24 55.17 34.70 24.71
C VAL A 24 54.84 33.20 24.67
N CYS A 25 55.57 32.37 25.41
CA CYS A 25 55.30 30.94 25.50
C CYS A 25 53.96 30.64 26.20
N LEU A 26 53.67 31.33 27.30
CA LEU A 26 52.39 31.19 28.03
C LEU A 26 51.19 31.68 27.19
N ILE A 27 51.36 32.78 26.46
CA ILE A 27 50.36 33.29 25.51
C ILE A 27 50.14 32.27 24.37
N CYS A 28 51.20 31.67 23.84
CA CYS A 28 51.08 30.62 22.81
C CYS A 28 50.39 29.35 23.33
N MET A 29 50.68 28.93 24.58
CA MET A 29 50.06 27.75 25.19
C MET A 29 48.58 27.96 25.50
N THR A 30 48.23 29.15 26.03
CA THR A 30 46.83 29.52 26.28
C THR A 30 46.04 29.71 24.98
N ALA A 31 46.64 30.28 23.92
CA ALA A 31 46.02 30.37 22.60
C ALA A 31 45.71 28.99 22.00
N ARG A 32 46.61 28.01 22.15
CA ARG A 32 46.36 26.61 21.73
C ARG A 32 45.25 25.94 22.54
N HIS A 33 45.20 26.19 23.85
CA HIS A 33 44.15 25.65 24.71
C HIS A 33 42.78 26.27 24.37
N ILE A 34 42.71 27.58 24.12
CA ILE A 34 41.48 28.27 23.69
C ILE A 34 41.03 27.80 22.30
N ALA A 35 41.97 27.56 21.36
CA ALA A 35 41.65 26.99 20.05
C ALA A 35 41.09 25.56 20.16
N SER A 36 41.49 24.78 21.16
CA SER A 36 40.95 23.44 21.42
C SER A 36 39.58 23.43 22.11
N LEU A 37 39.14 24.57 22.66
CA LEU A 37 37.84 24.75 23.30
C LEU A 37 36.78 25.30 22.34
N GLN A 38 37.07 25.40 21.03
CA GLN A 38 36.04 25.74 20.06
C GLN A 38 34.89 24.71 20.17
N PRO A 39 33.65 25.16 20.40
CA PRO A 39 32.51 24.26 20.41
C PRO A 39 32.49 23.55 19.06
N THR A 40 32.52 22.21 19.10
CA THR A 40 32.31 21.40 17.91
C THR A 40 31.06 21.94 17.20
N PRO A 41 31.09 22.14 15.86
CA PRO A 41 29.89 22.52 15.15
C PRO A 41 28.80 21.52 15.55
N PRO A 42 27.57 21.98 15.88
CA PRO A 42 26.49 21.07 16.17
C PRO A 42 26.47 20.07 15.03
N THR A 43 26.66 18.79 15.35
CA THR A 43 26.48 17.71 14.39
C THR A 43 25.18 18.04 13.66
N PRO A 44 25.17 18.09 12.32
CA PRO A 44 23.90 18.22 11.63
C PRO A 44 23.03 17.12 12.22
N PHE A 45 21.85 17.50 12.74
CA PHE A 45 20.81 16.56 13.11
C PHE A 45 20.48 15.77 11.84
N THR A 46 21.29 14.78 11.49
CA THR A 46 20.88 13.67 10.67
C THR A 46 19.80 13.01 11.51
N ARG A 47 18.54 13.35 11.23
CA ARG A 47 17.38 12.59 11.70
C ARG A 47 17.78 11.13 11.48
N GLN A 48 17.98 10.39 12.57
CA GLN A 48 18.19 8.96 12.47
C GLN A 48 17.02 8.41 11.65
N PRO A 49 17.28 7.64 10.58
CA PRO A 49 16.22 7.08 9.79
C PRO A 49 15.37 6.20 10.72
N THR A 50 14.13 6.64 10.96
CA THR A 50 13.14 5.80 11.59
C THR A 50 12.96 4.57 10.72
N ALA A 51 13.00 3.39 11.34
CA ALA A 51 12.84 2.12 10.66
C ALA A 51 11.39 1.67 10.82
N THR A 52 10.77 1.24 9.72
CA THR A 52 9.38 0.78 9.67
C THR A 52 9.31 -0.66 9.19
N GLU A 53 8.37 -1.43 9.72
CA GLU A 53 8.15 -2.82 9.31
C GLU A 53 7.36 -2.87 7.99
N CYS A 54 7.84 -3.65 7.02
CA CYS A 54 7.17 -3.82 5.75
C CYS A 54 5.94 -4.72 5.88
N SER A 55 4.77 -4.26 5.42
CA SER A 55 3.50 -5.00 5.49
C SER A 55 3.42 -6.25 4.58
N ILE A 56 4.49 -6.62 3.88
CA ILE A 56 4.52 -7.78 2.97
C ILE A 56 5.56 -8.80 3.43
N CYS A 57 6.83 -8.40 3.55
CA CYS A 57 7.91 -9.29 3.96
C CYS A 57 8.14 -9.30 5.48
N LEU A 58 7.55 -8.36 6.22
CA LEU A 58 7.70 -8.20 7.68
C LEU A 58 9.13 -7.84 8.13
N ASP A 59 9.98 -7.41 7.19
CA ASP A 59 11.33 -6.93 7.50
C ASP A 59 11.31 -5.46 7.96
N MET A 60 12.26 -5.11 8.83
CA MET A 60 12.53 -3.73 9.22
C MET A 60 13.29 -3.00 8.11
N VAL A 61 12.68 -1.96 7.55
CA VAL A 61 13.23 -1.21 6.43
C VAL A 61 13.31 0.28 6.78
N CYS A 62 14.39 0.91 6.35
CA CYS A 62 14.59 2.35 6.53
C CYS A 62 13.52 3.15 5.77
N ASP A 63 12.97 4.20 6.38
CA ASP A 63 11.89 5.01 5.80
C ASP A 63 12.19 5.56 4.40
N THR A 64 13.46 5.76 4.04
CA THR A 64 13.85 6.21 2.68
C THR A 64 13.59 5.16 1.59
N TYR A 65 13.55 3.88 1.98
CA TYR A 65 13.31 2.72 1.11
C TYR A 65 11.90 2.14 1.31
N CYS A 66 11.07 2.81 2.11
CA CYS A 66 9.66 2.51 2.28
C CYS A 66 8.80 3.45 1.46
N MET A 67 7.71 2.91 0.94
CA MET A 67 6.64 3.67 0.30
C MET A 67 5.45 3.70 1.25
N ALA A 68 5.04 4.91 1.64
CA ALA A 68 3.82 5.13 2.40
C ALA A 68 2.65 5.39 1.45
N CYS A 69 1.51 4.77 1.74
CA CYS A 69 0.27 5.04 1.03
C CYS A 69 -0.43 6.25 1.65
N PRO A 70 -0.90 7.25 0.87
CA PRO A 70 -1.62 8.39 1.44
C PRO A 70 -2.98 7.99 2.05
N ALA A 71 -3.51 6.82 1.70
CA ALA A 71 -4.83 6.37 2.14
C ALA A 71 -4.79 5.31 3.26
N CYS A 72 -3.61 4.83 3.66
CA CYS A 72 -3.50 3.88 4.77
C CYS A 72 -2.15 3.98 5.48
N PRO A 73 -2.08 3.69 6.79
CA PRO A 73 -0.86 3.86 7.59
C PRO A 73 0.22 2.79 7.32
N GLN A 74 -0.04 1.84 6.43
CA GLN A 74 0.84 0.69 6.19
C GLN A 74 2.02 1.07 5.29
N ALA A 75 3.23 0.69 5.72
CA ALA A 75 4.48 0.87 4.98
C ALA A 75 4.83 -0.38 4.17
N CYS A 76 5.40 -0.18 2.99
CA CYS A 76 5.86 -1.28 2.14
C CYS A 76 7.22 -0.94 1.54
N CYS A 77 8.19 -1.83 1.64
CA CYS A 77 9.50 -1.62 1.07
C CYS A 77 9.45 -1.60 -0.47
N VAL A 78 10.36 -0.83 -1.09
CA VAL A 78 10.41 -0.67 -2.55
C VAL A 78 10.54 -2.02 -3.26
N SER A 79 11.34 -2.96 -2.75
CA SER A 79 11.52 -4.28 -3.37
C SER A 79 10.22 -5.08 -3.43
N CYS A 80 9.46 -5.15 -2.34
CA CYS A 80 8.17 -5.83 -2.30
C CYS A 80 7.14 -5.14 -3.21
N LEU A 81 7.12 -3.81 -3.24
CA LEU A 81 6.21 -3.07 -4.11
C LEU A 81 6.54 -3.27 -5.59
N THR A 82 7.82 -3.30 -5.97
CA THR A 82 8.29 -3.62 -7.33
C THR A 82 7.81 -5.01 -7.75
N THR A 83 8.01 -6.03 -6.92
CA THR A 83 7.56 -7.41 -7.20
C THR A 83 6.04 -7.48 -7.33
N HIS A 84 5.29 -6.81 -6.45
CA HIS A 84 3.83 -6.73 -6.52
C HIS A 84 3.36 -6.11 -7.84
N VAL A 85 3.97 -4.99 -8.25
CA VAL A 85 3.64 -4.31 -9.51
C VAL A 85 4.00 -5.20 -10.71
N HIS A 86 5.17 -5.82 -10.71
CA HIS A 86 5.59 -6.74 -11.76
C HIS A 86 4.59 -7.88 -11.97
N ASN A 87 4.19 -8.54 -10.87
CA ASN A 87 3.21 -9.63 -10.91
C ASN A 87 1.85 -9.13 -11.44
N LYS A 88 1.39 -7.95 -11.03
CA LYS A 88 0.15 -7.35 -11.55
C LYS A 88 0.22 -7.08 -13.05
N VAL A 89 1.33 -6.55 -13.54
CA VAL A 89 1.53 -6.28 -14.98
C VAL A 89 1.61 -7.60 -15.76
N ALA A 90 2.33 -8.60 -15.24
CA ALA A 90 2.40 -9.94 -15.83
C ALA A 90 1.02 -10.61 -15.93
N ASP A 91 0.17 -10.45 -14.90
CA ASP A 91 -1.22 -10.89 -14.87
C ASP A 91 -2.16 -10.08 -15.79
N LYS A 92 -1.62 -9.15 -16.58
CA LYS A 92 -2.36 -8.24 -17.46
C LYS A 92 -3.37 -7.37 -16.68
N CYS A 93 -3.07 -7.04 -15.42
CA CYS A 93 -3.89 -6.15 -14.61
C CYS A 93 -3.54 -4.68 -14.90
N ARG A 94 -4.50 -3.93 -15.45
CA ARG A 94 -4.36 -2.47 -15.68
C ARG A 94 -4.28 -1.65 -14.40
N TYR A 95 -4.95 -2.12 -13.34
CA TYR A 95 -5.07 -1.40 -12.08
C TYR A 95 -3.94 -1.78 -11.13
N LEU A 96 -3.07 -0.80 -10.84
CA LEU A 96 -1.97 -0.94 -9.89
C LEU A 96 -2.34 -0.18 -8.62
N GLY A 97 -2.61 -0.94 -7.56
CA GLY A 97 -3.02 -0.40 -6.26
C GLY A 97 -2.08 -0.81 -5.13
N CYS A 98 -2.15 -0.06 -4.03
CA CYS A 98 -1.49 -0.34 -2.78
C CYS A 98 -1.76 -1.79 -2.35
N PRO A 99 -0.73 -2.55 -1.97
CA PRO A 99 -0.89 -3.95 -1.55
C PRO A 99 -1.82 -4.13 -0.33
N SER A 100 -1.86 -3.13 0.56
CA SER A 100 -2.65 -3.20 1.80
C SER A 100 -4.10 -2.75 1.62
N CYS A 101 -4.32 -1.50 1.20
CA CYS A 101 -5.69 -0.93 1.10
C CYS A 101 -6.28 -0.95 -0.31
N GLY A 102 -5.48 -1.24 -1.33
CA GLY A 102 -5.93 -1.26 -2.71
C GLY A 102 -6.12 0.11 -3.36
N THR A 103 -5.76 1.23 -2.71
CA THR A 103 -5.80 2.59 -3.29
C THR A 103 -4.85 2.71 -4.49
N ALA A 104 -5.23 3.46 -5.52
CA ALA A 104 -4.44 3.58 -6.75
C ALA A 104 -3.04 4.17 -6.48
N LEU A 105 -2.01 3.57 -7.09
CA LEU A 105 -0.65 4.09 -7.01
C LEU A 105 -0.49 5.30 -7.95
N GLY A 106 0.07 6.38 -7.44
CA GLY A 106 0.33 7.59 -8.25
C GLY A 106 1.50 7.41 -9.22
N ALA A 107 1.54 8.26 -10.26
CA ALA A 107 2.57 8.23 -11.30
C ALA A 107 4.00 8.32 -10.74
N GLY A 108 4.23 9.12 -9.69
CA GLY A 108 5.54 9.22 -9.04
C GLY A 108 6.00 7.92 -8.36
N VAL A 109 5.06 7.19 -7.73
CA VAL A 109 5.34 5.89 -7.09
C VAL A 109 5.65 4.85 -8.17
N LEU A 110 4.79 4.77 -9.19
CA LEU A 110 4.96 3.89 -10.34
C LEU A 110 6.26 4.19 -11.10
N GLY A 111 6.66 5.47 -11.19
CA GLY A 111 7.94 5.91 -11.73
C GLY A 111 9.14 5.23 -11.08
N ARG A 112 9.11 5.08 -9.75
CA ARG A 112 10.21 4.51 -8.94
C ARG A 112 10.25 2.99 -8.93
N VAL A 113 9.09 2.32 -9.02
CA VAL A 113 9.00 0.85 -8.87
C VAL A 113 8.86 0.08 -10.18
N MET A 114 8.42 0.73 -11.26
CA MET A 114 8.26 0.05 -12.55
C MET A 114 9.57 -0.04 -13.30
N THR A 115 9.89 -1.26 -13.75
CA THR A 115 10.94 -1.47 -14.76
C THR A 115 10.51 -0.88 -16.11
N ALA A 116 11.47 -0.61 -17.00
CA ALA A 116 11.17 -0.15 -18.36
C ALA A 116 10.26 -1.14 -19.12
N SER A 117 10.48 -2.45 -18.93
CA SER A 117 9.67 -3.52 -19.52
C SER A 117 8.22 -3.50 -19.01
N ASP A 118 8.04 -3.34 -17.70
CA ASP A 118 6.70 -3.31 -17.10
C ASP A 118 5.93 -2.05 -17.50
N ARG A 119 6.62 -0.93 -17.67
CA ARG A 119 6.04 0.34 -18.14
C ARG A 119 5.45 0.18 -19.54
N VAL A 120 6.23 -0.34 -20.49
CA VAL A 120 5.75 -0.59 -21.85
C VAL A 120 4.54 -1.53 -21.87
N LYS A 121 4.58 -2.62 -21.10
CA LYS A 121 3.46 -3.58 -21.00
C LYS A 121 2.21 -2.92 -20.39
N HIS A 122 2.37 -2.13 -19.34
CA HIS A 122 1.27 -1.42 -18.70
C HIS A 122 0.64 -0.37 -19.63
N ASP A 123 1.46 0.39 -20.36
CA ASP A 123 1.02 1.36 -21.36
C ASP A 123 0.27 0.67 -22.51
N GLN A 124 0.77 -0.47 -23.01
CA GLN A 124 0.07 -1.28 -24.02
C GLN A 124 -1.31 -1.74 -23.53
N LEU A 125 -1.41 -2.21 -22.28
CA LEU A 125 -2.69 -2.60 -21.67
C LEU A 125 -3.64 -1.40 -21.55
N ALA A 126 -3.11 -0.22 -21.24
CA ALA A 126 -3.89 1.02 -21.20
C ALA A 126 -4.39 1.42 -22.61
N HIS A 127 -3.52 1.41 -23.63
CA HIS A 127 -3.88 1.75 -25.01
C HIS A 127 -4.88 0.77 -25.65
N GLN A 128 -4.76 -0.53 -25.39
CA GLN A 128 -5.72 -1.53 -25.86
C GLN A 128 -7.14 -1.30 -25.32
N SER A 129 -7.27 -0.64 -24.17
CA SER A 129 -8.58 -0.29 -23.60
C SER A 129 -9.24 0.92 -24.27
N VAL A 130 -8.46 1.83 -24.83
CA VAL A 130 -8.93 3.02 -25.58
C VAL A 130 -9.43 2.63 -26.97
N GLN A 131 -8.84 1.60 -27.58
CA GLN A 131 -9.22 1.08 -28.91
C GLN A 131 -10.52 0.25 -28.92
N ARG A 132 -11.09 -0.09 -27.75
CA ARG A 132 -12.40 -0.77 -27.70
C ARG A 132 -13.51 0.27 -27.93
N ALA A 133 -14.00 0.38 -29.16
CA ALA A 133 -15.26 1.07 -29.43
C ALA A 133 -16.40 0.36 -28.67
N PHE A 134 -16.77 0.88 -27.51
CA PHE A 134 -17.83 0.30 -26.70
C PHE A 134 -19.17 0.47 -27.41
N LYS A 135 -19.89 -0.64 -27.62
CA LYS A 135 -21.26 -0.62 -28.14
C LYS A 135 -22.23 -0.70 -26.97
N CYS A 136 -23.31 0.09 -27.01
CA CYS A 136 -24.33 0.04 -25.97
C CYS A 136 -25.03 -1.33 -25.96
N PRO A 137 -25.13 -2.05 -24.83
CA PRO A 137 -25.83 -3.33 -24.76
C PRO A 137 -27.36 -3.23 -24.92
N ARG A 138 -27.91 -2.00 -24.86
CA ARG A 138 -29.35 -1.76 -24.99
C ARG A 138 -29.76 -1.32 -26.41
N CYS A 139 -28.97 -0.45 -27.04
CA CYS A 139 -29.30 0.12 -28.35
C CYS A 139 -28.20 -0.02 -29.41
N HIS A 140 -27.08 -0.66 -29.06
CA HIS A 140 -25.96 -1.00 -29.95
C HIS A 140 -25.23 0.21 -30.57
N ALA A 141 -25.58 1.43 -30.18
CA ALA A 141 -24.90 2.65 -30.58
C ALA A 141 -23.45 2.68 -30.08
N LYS A 142 -22.55 3.30 -30.86
CA LYS A 142 -21.17 3.57 -30.44
C LYS A 142 -21.17 4.55 -29.27
N CYS A 143 -20.45 4.24 -28.22
CA CYS A 143 -20.41 5.04 -26.99
C CYS A 143 -18.98 5.48 -26.68
N VAL A 144 -18.86 6.70 -26.18
CA VAL A 144 -17.60 7.32 -25.79
C VAL A 144 -17.47 7.22 -24.27
N LYS A 145 -16.27 6.92 -23.79
CA LYS A 145 -15.98 6.78 -22.37
C LYS A 145 -16.12 8.14 -21.68
N THR A 146 -17.05 8.26 -20.73
CA THR A 146 -17.28 9.49 -19.96
C THR A 146 -16.40 9.56 -18.70
N THR A 147 -16.13 8.43 -18.05
CA THR A 147 -15.25 8.32 -16.86
C THR A 147 -14.51 6.98 -16.84
N GLU A 148 -13.56 6.79 -15.92
CA GLU A 148 -12.72 5.57 -15.87
C GLU A 148 -13.49 4.26 -15.66
N ASP A 149 -14.65 4.33 -14.99
CA ASP A 149 -15.36 3.14 -14.47
C ASP A 149 -16.73 2.88 -15.11
N TYR A 150 -17.31 3.88 -15.78
CA TYR A 150 -18.66 3.77 -16.36
C TYR A 150 -18.73 4.36 -17.77
N LEU A 151 -19.47 3.66 -18.64
CA LEU A 151 -19.90 4.12 -19.94
C LEU A 151 -21.35 4.57 -19.86
N ALA A 152 -21.66 5.72 -20.45
CA ALA A 152 -23.01 6.20 -20.64
C ALA A 152 -23.32 6.23 -22.14
N CYS A 153 -24.47 5.70 -22.54
CA CYS A 153 -24.96 5.86 -23.90
C CYS A 153 -25.67 7.20 -24.06
N THR A 154 -25.22 8.02 -25.01
CA THR A 154 -25.87 9.29 -25.35
C THR A 154 -27.24 9.09 -26.02
N GLY A 155 -27.46 7.97 -26.70
CA GLY A 155 -28.72 7.66 -27.39
C GLY A 155 -29.85 7.16 -26.48
N CYS A 156 -29.58 6.16 -25.62
CA CYS A 156 -30.60 5.55 -24.76
C CYS A 156 -30.43 5.87 -23.26
N ARG A 157 -29.44 6.69 -22.89
CA ARG A 157 -29.09 7.08 -21.51
C ARG A 157 -28.78 5.93 -20.55
N ALA A 158 -28.65 4.70 -21.05
CA ALA A 158 -28.23 3.56 -20.26
C ALA A 158 -26.78 3.76 -19.78
N THR A 159 -26.49 3.31 -18.56
CA THR A 159 -25.14 3.30 -17.99
C THR A 159 -24.70 1.86 -17.70
N TRP A 160 -23.45 1.53 -17.98
CA TRP A 160 -22.88 0.20 -17.71
C TRP A 160 -21.38 0.27 -17.44
N CYS A 161 -20.84 -0.79 -16.84
CA CYS A 161 -19.42 -0.92 -16.56
C CYS A 161 -18.67 -1.37 -17.82
N SER A 162 -17.54 -0.71 -18.13
CA SER A 162 -16.66 -1.03 -19.27
C SER A 162 -16.02 -2.41 -19.24
N ASP A 163 -15.98 -3.02 -18.06
CA ASP A 163 -15.32 -4.31 -17.84
C ASP A 163 -16.30 -5.49 -17.76
N CYS A 164 -17.59 -5.23 -17.55
CA CYS A 164 -18.58 -6.27 -17.20
C CYS A 164 -19.68 -6.48 -18.25
N ASP A 165 -19.63 -5.80 -19.39
CA ASP A 165 -20.51 -5.94 -20.56
C ASP A 165 -21.99 -6.24 -20.28
N GLY A 166 -22.58 -5.51 -19.33
CA GLY A 166 -24.04 -5.46 -19.17
C GLY A 166 -24.61 -6.19 -17.94
N ARG A 167 -24.44 -5.59 -16.77
CA ARG A 167 -25.50 -5.47 -15.74
C ARG A 167 -25.14 -4.35 -14.76
N SER A 168 -26.12 -3.53 -14.37
CA SER A 168 -25.90 -2.41 -13.45
C SER A 168 -25.62 -2.94 -12.05
N HIS A 169 -24.48 -2.56 -11.44
CA HIS A 169 -24.19 -2.84 -10.04
C HIS A 169 -23.81 -1.54 -9.32
N TYR A 170 -24.44 -1.34 -8.16
CA TYR A 170 -24.39 -0.11 -7.36
C TYR A 170 -23.14 0.01 -6.46
N PHE A 171 -22.26 -0.99 -6.42
CA PHE A 171 -21.09 -0.98 -5.53
C PHE A 171 -19.77 -1.39 -6.22
N THR A 172 -18.81 -0.47 -6.19
CA THR A 172 -17.49 -0.47 -6.85
C THR A 172 -16.57 -1.63 -6.43
N PHE A 173 -16.81 -2.26 -5.26
CA PHE A 173 -15.97 -3.35 -4.75
C PHE A 173 -16.16 -4.69 -5.49
N MET A 174 -17.30 -4.90 -6.15
CA MET A 174 -17.63 -6.20 -6.79
C MET A 174 -17.12 -6.35 -8.24
N CYS A 175 -16.49 -5.31 -8.80
CA CYS A 175 -15.93 -5.34 -10.15
C CYS A 175 -14.49 -5.90 -10.20
N LYS A 176 -13.75 -5.86 -9.09
CA LYS A 176 -12.30 -6.13 -9.06
C LYS A 176 -11.87 -7.61 -8.94
N GLN A 177 -12.77 -8.58 -8.89
CA GLN A 177 -12.38 -9.99 -8.70
C GLN A 177 -12.91 -10.93 -9.78
N ARG A 178 -12.33 -10.84 -10.99
CA ARG A 178 -12.54 -11.84 -12.07
C ARG A 178 -12.23 -13.27 -11.60
N ALA A 179 -11.20 -13.42 -10.76
CA ALA A 179 -10.83 -14.69 -10.15
C ALA A 179 -11.95 -15.23 -9.24
N PHE A 180 -12.44 -14.40 -8.32
CA PHE A 180 -13.57 -14.78 -7.44
C PHE A 180 -14.84 -15.08 -8.23
N ARG A 181 -15.16 -14.31 -9.28
CA ARG A 181 -16.29 -14.58 -10.18
C ARG A 181 -16.18 -15.94 -10.88
N ARG A 182 -14.98 -16.35 -11.29
CA ARG A 182 -14.74 -17.68 -11.89
C ARG A 182 -14.78 -18.78 -10.84
N TRP A 183 -14.18 -18.54 -9.68
CA TRP A 183 -14.12 -19.47 -8.56
C TRP A 183 -15.53 -19.83 -8.07
N ARG A 184 -16.39 -18.84 -7.82
CA ARG A 184 -17.76 -19.05 -7.34
C ARG A 184 -18.71 -19.75 -8.31
N VAL A 185 -18.33 -19.89 -9.59
CA VAL A 185 -19.10 -20.69 -10.57
C VAL A 185 -18.78 -22.18 -10.38
N LYS A 186 -17.57 -22.49 -9.91
CA LYS A 186 -17.10 -23.86 -9.66
C LYS A 186 -17.32 -24.32 -8.22
N HIS A 187 -17.59 -23.40 -7.31
CA HIS A 187 -17.82 -23.67 -5.88
C HIS A 187 -19.28 -23.37 -5.51
N ASP A 188 -19.85 -24.11 -4.56
CA ASP A 188 -21.23 -23.92 -4.11
C ASP A 188 -21.32 -22.67 -3.22
N VAL A 189 -21.40 -21.51 -3.87
CA VAL A 189 -21.31 -20.18 -3.26
C VAL A 189 -22.52 -19.35 -3.66
N ARG A 190 -23.28 -18.88 -2.66
CA ARG A 190 -24.53 -18.14 -2.85
C ARG A 190 -24.54 -16.82 -2.10
N GLN A 191 -25.51 -15.97 -2.43
CA GLN A 191 -25.69 -14.67 -1.78
C GLN A 191 -26.64 -14.80 -0.59
N CYS A 192 -26.31 -14.14 0.51
CA CYS A 192 -27.26 -13.91 1.59
C CYS A 192 -28.50 -13.17 1.07
N PRO A 193 -29.73 -13.61 1.39
CA PRO A 193 -30.96 -12.99 0.90
C PRO A 193 -31.15 -11.55 1.41
N GLN A 194 -30.59 -11.22 2.58
CA GLN A 194 -30.70 -9.88 3.18
C GLN A 194 -29.56 -8.96 2.75
N CYS A 195 -28.29 -9.31 3.03
CA CYS A 195 -27.16 -8.39 2.84
C CYS A 195 -26.36 -8.64 1.54
N ARG A 196 -26.72 -9.67 0.76
CA ARG A 196 -26.12 -10.03 -0.53
C ARG A 196 -24.62 -10.38 -0.52
N CYS A 197 -24.00 -10.53 0.65
CA CYS A 197 -22.62 -11.04 0.72
C CYS A 197 -22.56 -12.49 0.22
N TYR A 198 -21.45 -12.88 -0.38
CA TYR A 198 -21.22 -14.26 -0.78
C TYR A 198 -20.86 -15.12 0.41
N ILE A 199 -21.49 -16.28 0.50
CA ILE A 199 -21.29 -17.30 1.53
C ILE A 199 -20.98 -18.59 0.77
N GLU A 200 -20.01 -19.36 1.22
CA GLU A 200 -19.71 -20.71 0.72
C GLU A 200 -20.51 -21.73 1.53
N LYS A 201 -21.05 -22.75 0.85
CA LYS A 201 -21.79 -23.81 1.52
C LYS A 201 -20.82 -24.62 2.39
N VAL A 202 -21.16 -24.77 3.67
CA VAL A 202 -20.40 -25.63 4.59
C VAL A 202 -21.03 -27.02 4.60
N ASP A 203 -22.22 -27.15 5.20
CA ASP A 203 -22.99 -28.39 5.21
C ASP A 203 -24.45 -28.13 5.60
N GLY A 204 -25.34 -29.05 5.23
CA GLY A 204 -26.77 -28.97 5.52
C GLY A 204 -27.52 -27.87 4.75
N CYS A 205 -28.77 -27.64 5.15
CA CYS A 205 -29.61 -26.59 4.57
C CYS A 205 -29.61 -25.31 5.43
N HIS A 206 -29.30 -25.39 6.71
CA HIS A 206 -29.28 -24.23 7.59
C HIS A 206 -27.93 -23.51 7.52
N MET A 207 -27.94 -22.23 7.15
CA MET A 207 -26.74 -21.39 7.11
C MET A 207 -26.94 -20.08 7.87
N THR A 208 -25.85 -19.60 8.46
CA THR A 208 -25.81 -18.30 9.15
C THR A 208 -24.89 -17.34 8.42
N CYS A 209 -25.39 -16.18 8.02
CA CYS A 209 -24.58 -15.14 7.41
C CYS A 209 -23.59 -14.56 8.42
N THR A 210 -22.28 -14.68 8.16
CA THR A 210 -21.24 -14.13 9.05
C THR A 210 -21.31 -12.60 9.18
N ARG A 211 -21.80 -11.91 8.13
CA ARG A 211 -21.90 -10.45 8.06
C ARG A 211 -23.13 -9.88 8.77
N CYS A 212 -24.33 -10.34 8.42
CA CYS A 212 -25.59 -9.78 8.94
C CYS A 212 -26.29 -10.68 9.97
N LYS A 213 -25.69 -11.82 10.31
CA LYS A 213 -26.18 -12.81 11.28
C LYS A 213 -27.54 -13.44 10.95
N LEU A 214 -28.11 -13.16 9.78
CA LEU A 214 -29.32 -13.82 9.30
C LEU A 214 -29.10 -15.33 9.19
N GLN A 215 -30.00 -16.09 9.82
CA GLN A 215 -30.14 -17.53 9.61
C GLN A 215 -31.14 -17.76 8.49
N PHE A 216 -30.73 -18.51 7.47
CA PHE A 216 -31.56 -18.78 6.30
C PHE A 216 -31.28 -20.18 5.76
N CYS A 217 -32.21 -20.68 4.95
CA CYS A 217 -32.04 -21.96 4.29
C CYS A 217 -31.31 -21.81 2.95
N TRP A 218 -30.25 -22.58 2.74
CA TRP A 218 -29.47 -22.62 1.50
C TRP A 218 -30.29 -23.06 0.28
N THR A 219 -31.21 -24.01 0.49
CA THR A 219 -31.99 -24.61 -0.58
C THR A 219 -33.15 -23.71 -1.02
N CYS A 220 -33.93 -23.20 -0.06
CA CYS A 220 -35.13 -22.41 -0.37
C CYS A 220 -34.93 -20.89 -0.26
N HIS A 221 -33.78 -20.42 0.24
CA HIS A 221 -33.44 -19.00 0.43
C HIS A 221 -34.39 -18.22 1.36
N GLU A 222 -35.24 -18.91 2.12
CA GLU A 222 -36.11 -18.30 3.13
C GLU A 222 -35.40 -18.15 4.48
N VAL A 223 -35.87 -17.19 5.29
CA VAL A 223 -35.43 -17.02 6.68
C VAL A 223 -35.72 -18.30 7.46
N TYR A 224 -34.75 -18.74 8.26
CA TYR A 224 -34.89 -19.93 9.08
C TYR A 224 -35.74 -19.62 10.33
N PRO A 225 -36.63 -20.54 10.78
CA PRO A 225 -36.92 -21.87 10.22
C PRO A 225 -37.80 -21.80 8.97
N CYS A 226 -37.36 -22.46 7.88
CA CYS A 226 -38.12 -22.47 6.63
C CYS A 226 -39.22 -23.55 6.62
N ARG A 227 -40.40 -23.24 6.08
CA ARG A 227 -41.58 -24.15 6.08
C ARG A 227 -41.43 -25.36 5.15
N LYS A 228 -40.58 -25.28 4.13
CA LYS A 228 -40.34 -26.39 3.21
C LYS A 228 -39.36 -27.35 3.86
N ARG A 229 -39.78 -28.61 4.06
CA ARG A 229 -38.93 -29.72 4.54
C ARG A 229 -37.72 -29.83 3.63
N CYS A 230 -36.61 -29.24 4.05
CA CYS A 230 -35.33 -29.40 3.39
C CYS A 230 -34.76 -30.70 3.96
N ASP A 231 -34.81 -31.77 3.16
CA ASP A 231 -34.51 -33.14 3.57
C ASP A 231 -33.26 -33.21 4.46
N VAL A 232 -33.51 -33.46 5.76
CA VAL A 232 -32.55 -34.16 6.61
C VAL A 232 -32.37 -35.56 6.00
N PRO A 233 -31.13 -36.04 5.82
CA PRO A 233 -30.91 -37.43 5.46
C PRO A 233 -31.68 -38.33 6.43
N LEU A 234 -32.42 -39.28 5.87
CA LEU A 234 -33.33 -40.25 6.51
C LEU A 234 -32.69 -41.17 7.58
N LEU A 235 -31.57 -40.81 8.20
CA LEU A 235 -30.88 -41.64 9.19
C LEU A 235 -31.31 -41.40 10.65
N VAL A 236 -32.07 -40.34 10.94
CA VAL A 236 -32.61 -40.12 12.30
C VAL A 236 -34.08 -40.56 12.44
N ARG A 237 -34.75 -40.95 11.35
CA ARG A 237 -36.14 -41.47 11.43
C ARG A 237 -36.24 -42.94 11.81
N ILE A 238 -35.13 -43.69 11.87
CA ILE A 238 -35.14 -45.10 12.31
C ILE A 238 -35.14 -45.21 13.85
N VAL A 239 -34.58 -44.24 14.58
CA VAL A 239 -34.45 -44.38 16.05
C VAL A 239 -35.74 -44.03 16.81
N LEU A 240 -36.70 -43.31 16.20
CA LEU A 240 -37.93 -42.88 16.87
C LEU A 240 -39.20 -43.64 16.45
N ALA A 241 -39.10 -44.69 15.64
CA ALA A 241 -40.24 -45.52 15.22
C ALA A 241 -40.25 -46.94 15.82
N CYS A 242 -39.30 -47.28 16.71
CA CYS A 242 -39.22 -48.57 17.41
C CYS A 242 -39.35 -48.48 18.94
N LEU A 243 -39.80 -47.34 19.49
CA LEU A 243 -40.05 -47.15 20.94
C LEU A 243 -41.44 -46.54 21.20
N GLN A 244 -42.45 -47.04 20.49
CA GLN A 244 -43.86 -47.02 20.87
C GLN A 244 -44.43 -48.42 20.59
#